data_AF-A0A969ZX55-F1
#
_entry.id   AF-A0A969ZX55-F1
#
_cell.length_a   1.000
_cell.length_b   1.000
_cell.length_c   1.000
_cell.angle_alpha   90.00
_cell.angle_beta   90.00
_cell.angle_gamma   90.00
#
_symmetry.space_group_name_H-M   'P 1'
#
loop_
_entity.id
_entity.type
_entity.pdbx_description
1 polymer ?
#
loop_
_entity_poly.entity_id
_entity_poly.type
_entity_poly.pdbx_seq_one_letter_code
_entity_poly.pdbx_strand_id
1 'polypeptide(L)'
;MEIKEMYFEIERRIRSVDFDRLWKGFREYPFAIYNDREVCLKGQLVPKTDEFIANTAIKYNDEWIAIFMVDGNENLDMMASKLIHEMFHAFQNSKLEGRQFNFPSELDVLMKYEYTPSNLAGKLYENRLLVSLIKDGFSQEKWEDLLISKRHRLEKHEYSYKYEAGIEETEGTANYVELKSLQQINEKMYKEKLEKMIKSLEKVESLIPIRIGLYDSGALLIKLLFDQGIDFNQDFSGVPFSLSILDGLAFKEVSYPEDKDLEKFIEGHYQDLDELIDRISKNPPTIEGSFELLGFNAYNAKYHRAYVYTTYFLAYIDGGEDKFLYGDFLFELDEGRIVRIYRDE
;
A
#
# COMPACT_ATOMS: atom_id res chain seq x y z
N MET A 1 -23.51 8.96 -12.34
CA MET A 1 -23.75 8.07 -13.51
C MET A 1 -24.34 6.77 -13.00
N GLU A 2 -25.28 6.15 -13.71
CA GLU A 2 -25.81 4.84 -13.29
C GLU A 2 -24.70 3.79 -13.32
N ILE A 3 -24.65 2.90 -12.32
CA ILE A 3 -23.55 1.93 -12.15
C ILE A 3 -23.32 1.08 -13.39
N LYS A 4 -24.41 0.68 -14.07
CA LYS A 4 -24.31 -0.12 -15.30
C LYS A 4 -23.69 0.65 -16.47
N GLU A 5 -24.04 1.92 -16.64
CA GLU A 5 -23.46 2.79 -17.67
C GLU A 5 -21.97 3.02 -17.39
N MET A 6 -21.65 3.28 -16.12
CA MET A 6 -20.28 3.45 -15.65
C MET A 6 -19.41 2.22 -15.94
N TYR A 7 -19.93 1.02 -15.66
CA TYR A 7 -19.24 -0.24 -15.94
C TYR A 7 -18.80 -0.32 -17.41
N PHE A 8 -19.69 -0.04 -18.37
CA PHE A 8 -19.36 -0.14 -19.79
C PHE A 8 -18.38 0.94 -20.25
N GLU A 9 -18.47 2.15 -19.71
CA GLU A 9 -17.51 3.21 -20.01
C GLU A 9 -16.11 2.91 -19.45
N ILE A 10 -16.02 2.27 -18.28
CA ILE A 10 -14.76 1.81 -17.72
C ILE A 10 -14.21 0.63 -18.54
N GLU A 11 -15.05 -0.35 -18.85
CA GLU A 11 -14.67 -1.51 -19.68
C GLU A 11 -14.08 -1.04 -21.03
N ARG A 12 -14.70 -0.05 -21.66
CA ARG A 12 -14.19 0.53 -22.92
C ARG A 12 -12.80 1.14 -22.77
N ARG A 13 -12.49 1.80 -21.64
CA ARG A 13 -11.16 2.37 -21.36
C ARG A 13 -10.14 1.29 -21.09
N ILE A 14 -10.48 0.30 -20.28
CA ILE A 14 -9.61 -0.84 -19.98
C ILE A 14 -9.22 -1.57 -21.27
N ARG A 15 -10.19 -1.84 -22.15
CA ARG A 15 -9.95 -2.47 -23.46
C ARG A 15 -9.06 -1.66 -24.41
N SER A 16 -8.84 -0.37 -24.15
CA SER A 16 -7.93 0.47 -24.95
C SER A 16 -6.47 0.36 -24.51
N VAL A 17 -6.21 -0.29 -23.37
CA VAL A 17 -4.87 -0.45 -22.80
C VAL A 17 -4.19 -1.69 -23.34
N ASP A 18 -2.95 -1.53 -23.77
CA ASP A 18 -2.03 -2.61 -24.14
C ASP A 18 -1.36 -3.15 -22.86
N PHE A 19 -1.88 -4.27 -22.34
CA PHE A 19 -1.41 -4.92 -21.11
C PHE A 19 0.02 -5.48 -21.23
N ASP A 20 0.43 -5.90 -22.44
CA ASP A 20 1.78 -6.43 -22.67
C ASP A 20 2.86 -5.35 -22.45
N ARG A 21 2.47 -4.06 -22.57
CA ARG A 21 3.34 -2.91 -22.28
C ARG A 21 3.34 -2.47 -20.82
N LEU A 22 2.45 -3.02 -19.98
CA LEU A 22 2.37 -2.67 -18.56
C LEU A 22 3.32 -3.53 -17.73
N TRP A 23 3.26 -4.85 -17.93
CA TRP A 23 4.07 -5.80 -17.19
C TRP A 23 4.14 -7.13 -17.93
N LYS A 24 5.29 -7.81 -17.88
CA LYS A 24 5.50 -9.08 -18.58
C LYS A 24 4.50 -10.14 -18.13
N GLY A 25 3.69 -10.63 -19.07
CA GLY A 25 2.72 -11.71 -18.84
C GLY A 25 1.46 -11.29 -18.07
N PHE A 26 1.29 -10.00 -17.79
CA PHE A 26 0.04 -9.47 -17.26
C PHE A 26 -1.01 -9.39 -18.37
N ARG A 27 -2.25 -9.74 -18.03
CA ARG A 27 -3.40 -9.74 -18.92
C ARG A 27 -4.59 -9.13 -18.21
N GLU A 28 -5.60 -8.72 -18.97
CA GLU A 28 -6.88 -8.29 -18.39
C GLU A 28 -7.49 -9.39 -17.52
N TYR A 29 -7.91 -9.02 -16.31
CA TYR A 29 -8.72 -9.86 -15.42
C TYR A 29 -10.16 -9.34 -15.43
N PRO A 30 -11.17 -10.19 -15.21
CA PRO A 30 -12.53 -9.70 -15.03
C PRO A 30 -12.62 -8.75 -13.85
N PHE A 31 -13.58 -7.84 -13.90
CA PHE A 31 -13.84 -6.92 -12.80
C PHE A 31 -15.32 -6.74 -12.51
N ALA A 32 -15.60 -6.24 -11.31
CA ALA A 32 -16.88 -5.71 -10.90
C ALA A 32 -16.71 -4.33 -10.28
N ILE A 33 -17.74 -3.51 -10.43
CA ILE A 33 -17.90 -2.28 -9.66
C ILE A 33 -19.15 -2.41 -8.81
N TYR A 34 -19.15 -1.83 -7.62
CA TYR A 34 -20.26 -2.00 -6.69
C TYR A 34 -20.52 -0.74 -5.88
N ASN A 35 -21.72 -0.61 -5.34
CA ASN A 35 -22.09 0.42 -4.36
C ASN A 35 -22.67 -0.26 -3.12
N ASP A 36 -23.28 0.50 -2.22
CA ASP A 36 -23.86 -0.04 -0.98
C ASP A 36 -24.98 -1.07 -1.18
N ARG A 37 -25.56 -1.16 -2.39
CA ARG A 37 -26.76 -1.96 -2.67
C ARG A 37 -26.54 -3.05 -3.71
N GLU A 38 -25.77 -2.77 -4.75
CA GLU A 38 -25.66 -3.62 -5.92
C GLU A 38 -24.24 -3.70 -6.45
N VAL A 39 -23.97 -4.79 -7.18
CA VAL A 39 -22.72 -5.09 -7.87
C VAL A 39 -23.04 -5.19 -9.36
N CYS A 40 -22.25 -4.52 -10.20
CA CYS A 40 -22.24 -4.70 -11.64
C CYS A 40 -21.04 -5.58 -12.03
N LEU A 41 -21.31 -6.83 -12.38
CA LEU A 41 -20.32 -7.81 -12.81
C LEU A 41 -20.65 -8.27 -14.23
N LYS A 42 -19.69 -8.18 -15.16
CA LYS A 42 -19.90 -8.56 -16.58
C LYS A 42 -21.15 -7.87 -17.19
N GLY A 43 -21.43 -6.63 -16.76
CA GLY A 43 -22.58 -5.83 -17.19
C GLY A 43 -23.94 -6.24 -16.60
N GLN A 44 -23.97 -7.19 -15.66
CA GLN A 44 -25.17 -7.64 -14.96
C GLN A 44 -25.22 -7.07 -13.55
N LEU A 45 -26.42 -6.64 -13.12
CA LEU A 45 -26.67 -6.14 -11.77
C LEU A 45 -27.12 -7.28 -10.88
N VAL A 46 -26.47 -7.43 -9.73
CA VAL A 46 -26.83 -8.37 -8.66
C VAL A 46 -26.82 -7.64 -7.32
N PRO A 47 -27.59 -8.08 -6.31
CA PRO A 47 -27.48 -7.54 -4.95
C PRO A 47 -26.05 -7.68 -4.42
N LYS A 48 -25.58 -6.68 -3.67
CA LYS A 48 -24.28 -6.73 -3.00
C LYS A 48 -24.28 -7.82 -1.91
N THR A 49 -23.24 -8.64 -1.89
CA THR A 49 -22.94 -9.59 -0.81
C THR A 49 -21.76 -9.10 0.04
N ASP A 50 -21.52 -9.74 1.17
CA ASP A 50 -20.40 -9.41 2.07
C ASP A 50 -19.02 -9.74 1.47
N GLU A 51 -18.96 -10.40 0.32
CA GLU A 51 -17.73 -10.63 -0.44
C GLU A 51 -17.20 -9.35 -1.11
N PHE A 52 -18.08 -8.37 -1.37
CA PHE A 52 -17.74 -7.11 -2.03
C PHE A 52 -17.47 -6.01 -1.00
N ILE A 53 -16.28 -6.07 -0.39
CA ILE A 53 -15.82 -5.13 0.63
C ILE A 53 -14.42 -4.61 0.24
N ALA A 54 -14.23 -3.30 0.37
CA ALA A 54 -13.03 -2.56 -0.05
C ALA A 54 -12.71 -2.64 -1.56
N ASN A 55 -11.66 -1.94 -1.97
CA ASN A 55 -11.12 -2.03 -3.32
C ASN A 55 -9.97 -3.02 -3.28
N THR A 56 -10.09 -4.13 -4.00
CA THR A 56 -9.11 -5.23 -3.95
C THR A 56 -9.33 -6.24 -5.09
N ALA A 57 -8.52 -7.31 -5.11
CA ALA A 57 -8.78 -8.51 -5.89
C ALA A 57 -9.34 -9.63 -5.00
N ILE A 58 -10.44 -10.27 -5.43
CA ILE A 58 -11.05 -11.40 -4.73
C ILE A 58 -11.16 -12.63 -5.62
N LYS A 59 -11.25 -13.82 -5.03
CA LYS A 59 -11.56 -15.06 -5.73
C LYS A 59 -13.08 -15.29 -5.68
N TYR A 60 -13.77 -15.04 -6.78
CA TYR A 60 -15.22 -15.13 -6.90
C TYR A 60 -15.59 -16.21 -7.93
N ASN A 61 -16.36 -17.23 -7.53
CA ASN A 61 -16.69 -18.39 -8.37
C ASN A 61 -15.44 -19.05 -9.02
N ASP A 62 -14.41 -19.29 -8.22
CA ASP A 62 -13.11 -19.84 -8.63
C ASP A 62 -12.29 -18.99 -9.62
N GLU A 63 -12.72 -17.76 -9.93
CA GLU A 63 -12.04 -16.81 -10.81
C GLU A 63 -11.53 -15.61 -9.99
N TRP A 64 -10.29 -15.19 -10.22
CA TRP A 64 -9.80 -13.93 -9.64
C TRP A 64 -10.42 -12.74 -10.38
N ILE A 65 -11.04 -11.83 -9.63
CA ILE A 65 -11.64 -10.61 -10.17
C ILE A 65 -11.19 -9.38 -9.38
N ALA A 66 -11.08 -8.24 -10.07
CA ALA A 66 -10.91 -6.93 -9.45
C ALA A 66 -12.27 -6.39 -9.00
N ILE A 67 -12.35 -5.83 -7.79
CA ILE A 67 -13.56 -5.17 -7.28
C ILE A 67 -13.26 -3.73 -6.87
N PHE A 68 -14.17 -2.83 -7.20
CA PHE A 68 -14.02 -1.41 -6.85
C PHE A 68 -15.35 -0.76 -6.49
N MET A 69 -15.38 -0.04 -5.38
CA MET A 69 -16.56 0.67 -4.89
C MET A 69 -16.75 2.00 -5.60
N VAL A 70 -18.00 2.34 -5.93
CA VAL A 70 -18.38 3.59 -6.62
C VAL A 70 -19.53 4.33 -5.93
N ASP A 71 -19.48 5.65 -6.02
CA ASP A 71 -20.50 6.62 -5.63
C ASP A 71 -21.18 7.32 -6.84
N GLY A 72 -20.63 7.17 -8.06
CA GLY A 72 -21.23 7.68 -9.29
C GLY A 72 -20.69 9.02 -9.79
N ASN A 73 -19.72 9.63 -9.10
CA ASN A 73 -19.08 10.90 -9.45
C ASN A 73 -17.59 10.75 -9.83
N GLU A 74 -17.14 9.54 -10.11
CA GLU A 74 -15.74 9.24 -10.38
C GLU A 74 -15.25 9.84 -11.69
N ASN A 75 -13.97 10.19 -11.70
CA ASN A 75 -13.25 10.34 -12.95
C ASN A 75 -13.00 8.95 -13.57
N LEU A 76 -13.69 8.64 -14.66
CA LEU A 76 -13.66 7.30 -15.28
C LEU A 76 -12.28 6.90 -15.82
N ASP A 77 -11.43 7.85 -16.21
CA ASP A 77 -10.07 7.55 -16.67
C ASP A 77 -9.20 7.08 -15.50
N MET A 78 -9.26 7.80 -14.37
CA MET A 78 -8.60 7.41 -13.13
C MET A 78 -9.17 6.10 -12.56
N MET A 79 -10.48 5.92 -12.65
CA MET A 79 -11.12 4.72 -12.15
C MET A 79 -10.71 3.49 -12.98
N ALA A 80 -10.62 3.61 -14.30
CA ALA A 80 -10.11 2.55 -15.16
C ALA A 80 -8.66 2.18 -14.79
N SER A 81 -7.77 3.14 -14.54
CA SER A 81 -6.41 2.83 -14.09
C SER A 81 -6.39 2.14 -12.73
N LYS A 82 -7.21 2.60 -11.77
CA LYS A 82 -7.33 1.97 -10.45
C LYS A 82 -7.93 0.56 -10.51
N LEU A 83 -8.87 0.28 -11.41
CA LEU A 83 -9.33 -1.09 -11.63
C LEU A 83 -8.23 -1.98 -12.22
N ILE A 84 -7.38 -1.43 -13.11
CA ILE A 84 -6.21 -2.16 -13.62
C ILE A 84 -5.18 -2.43 -12.50
N HIS A 85 -5.05 -1.54 -11.51
CA HIS A 85 -4.30 -1.79 -10.28
C HIS A 85 -4.82 -3.05 -9.57
N GLU A 86 -6.13 -3.11 -9.32
CA GLU A 86 -6.75 -4.28 -8.66
C GLU A 86 -6.64 -5.55 -9.53
N MET A 87 -6.72 -5.43 -10.87
CA MET A 87 -6.44 -6.55 -11.78
C MET A 87 -5.00 -7.04 -11.66
N PHE A 88 -4.06 -6.14 -11.33
CA PHE A 88 -2.67 -6.52 -11.10
C PHE A 88 -2.51 -7.30 -9.79
N HIS A 89 -3.28 -6.99 -8.74
CA HIS A 89 -3.35 -7.85 -7.56
C HIS A 89 -3.94 -9.23 -7.87
N ALA A 90 -4.96 -9.32 -8.73
CA ALA A 90 -5.46 -10.60 -9.24
C ALA A 90 -4.37 -11.38 -9.98
N PHE A 91 -3.55 -10.70 -10.78
CA PHE A 91 -2.38 -11.30 -11.46
C PHE A 91 -1.33 -11.80 -10.46
N GLN A 92 -0.92 -10.99 -9.50
CA GLN A 92 0.03 -11.38 -8.45
C GLN A 92 -0.49 -12.62 -7.70
N ASN A 93 -1.73 -12.59 -7.23
CA ASN A 93 -2.36 -13.72 -6.54
C ASN A 93 -2.43 -14.99 -7.40
N SER A 94 -2.69 -14.85 -8.70
CA SER A 94 -2.68 -15.99 -9.63
C SER A 94 -1.31 -16.62 -9.80
N LYS A 95 -0.23 -15.82 -9.75
CA LYS A 95 1.16 -16.29 -9.89
C LYS A 95 1.66 -16.98 -8.64
N LEU A 96 1.13 -16.58 -7.50
CA LEU A 96 1.55 -17.07 -6.22
C LEU A 96 0.87 -18.41 -5.85
N GLU A 97 -0.26 -18.79 -6.46
CA GLU A 97 -0.96 -20.08 -6.23
C GLU A 97 -1.07 -20.49 -4.74
N GLY A 98 -1.34 -19.52 -3.85
CA GLY A 98 -1.41 -19.77 -2.39
C GLY A 98 -0.08 -19.72 -1.65
N ARG A 99 1.03 -19.42 -2.33
CA ARG A 99 2.27 -18.94 -1.71
C ARG A 99 2.03 -17.49 -1.29
N GLN A 100 1.56 -17.27 -0.07
CA GLN A 100 1.72 -15.93 0.49
C GLN A 100 3.20 -15.58 0.40
N PHE A 101 3.50 -14.37 -0.03
CA PHE A 101 4.79 -13.81 0.35
C PHE A 101 4.90 -13.99 1.86
N ASN A 102 6.03 -14.53 2.35
CA ASN A 102 6.31 -14.64 3.78
C ASN A 102 6.56 -13.24 4.38
N PHE A 103 5.59 -12.33 4.21
CA PHE A 103 5.59 -11.04 4.86
C PHE A 103 5.02 -11.19 6.27
N PRO A 104 5.53 -10.43 7.24
CA PRO A 104 4.93 -10.39 8.56
C PRO A 104 3.47 -9.95 8.47
N SER A 105 2.64 -10.39 9.42
CA SER A 105 1.26 -9.91 9.52
C SER A 105 1.25 -8.39 9.68
N GLU A 106 0.24 -7.69 9.14
CA GLU A 106 0.14 -6.23 9.27
C GLU A 106 0.16 -5.79 10.75
N LEU A 107 -0.40 -6.60 11.66
CA LEU A 107 -0.32 -6.37 13.10
C LEU A 107 1.12 -6.43 13.63
N ASP A 108 1.87 -7.46 13.24
CA ASP A 108 3.29 -7.59 13.62
C ASP A 108 4.10 -6.40 13.11
N VAL A 109 3.84 -5.94 11.88
CA VAL A 109 4.50 -4.77 11.31
C VAL A 109 4.20 -3.52 12.10
N LEU A 110 2.92 -3.25 12.43
CA LEU A 110 2.54 -2.08 13.22
C LEU A 110 3.30 -2.00 14.55
N MET A 111 3.53 -3.15 15.19
CA MET A 111 4.21 -3.21 16.49
C MET A 111 5.74 -3.16 16.38
N LYS A 112 6.32 -3.67 15.30
CA LYS A 112 7.77 -3.90 15.18
C LYS A 112 8.48 -2.96 14.22
N TYR A 113 7.77 -2.26 13.33
CA TYR A 113 8.40 -1.34 12.40
C TYR A 113 9.05 -0.17 13.15
N GLU A 114 10.32 0.09 12.86
CA GLU A 114 11.11 1.10 13.54
C GLU A 114 10.91 2.50 12.94
N TYR A 115 9.99 3.28 13.53
CA TYR A 115 9.87 4.72 13.26
C TYR A 115 10.93 5.54 14.02
N THR A 116 12.19 5.14 13.93
CA THR A 116 13.32 5.81 14.60
C THR A 116 13.94 6.90 13.70
N PRO A 117 14.57 7.94 14.27
CA PRO A 117 15.23 8.98 13.48
C PRO A 117 16.27 8.43 12.50
N SER A 118 17.07 7.43 12.89
CA SER A 118 18.08 6.84 12.01
C SER A 118 17.47 6.13 10.81
N ASN A 119 16.41 5.34 11.04
CA ASN A 119 15.76 4.59 9.98
C ASN A 119 15.04 5.52 9.00
N LEU A 120 14.29 6.49 9.53
CA LEU A 120 13.51 7.43 8.72
C LEU A 120 14.38 8.45 7.98
N ALA A 121 15.51 8.87 8.56
CA ALA A 121 16.48 9.72 7.86
C ALA A 121 17.06 9.00 6.64
N GLY A 122 17.38 7.71 6.80
CA GLY A 122 17.81 6.88 5.69
C GLY A 122 16.74 6.73 4.60
N LYS A 123 15.47 6.47 4.97
CA LYS A 123 14.38 6.41 3.98
C LYS A 123 14.20 7.72 3.23
N LEU A 124 14.22 8.84 3.95
CA LEU A 124 14.07 10.16 3.35
C LEU A 124 15.22 10.47 2.39
N TYR A 125 16.45 10.07 2.74
CA TYR A 125 17.61 10.18 1.87
C TYR A 125 17.44 9.34 0.58
N GLU A 126 17.01 8.08 0.69
CA GLU A 126 16.70 7.23 -0.46
C GLU A 126 15.61 7.84 -1.36
N ASN A 127 14.54 8.35 -0.76
CA ASN A 127 13.45 9.01 -1.48
C ASN A 127 13.96 10.22 -2.27
N ARG A 128 14.77 11.09 -1.64
CA ARG A 128 15.38 12.26 -2.29
C ARG A 128 16.34 11.87 -3.42
N LEU A 129 17.14 10.81 -3.25
CA LEU A 129 17.99 10.27 -4.30
C LEU A 129 17.18 9.73 -5.49
N LEU A 130 16.15 8.91 -5.22
CA LEU A 130 15.25 8.37 -6.24
C LEU A 130 14.55 9.48 -7.02
N VAL A 131 14.04 10.48 -6.31
CA VAL A 131 13.40 11.66 -6.92
C VAL A 131 14.38 12.41 -7.82
N SER A 132 15.62 12.63 -7.35
CA SER A 132 16.65 13.31 -8.13
C SER A 132 17.04 12.53 -9.39
N LEU A 133 17.17 11.21 -9.30
CA LEU A 133 17.44 10.33 -10.46
C LEU A 133 16.36 10.43 -11.55
N ILE A 134 15.12 10.75 -11.15
CA ILE A 134 13.98 10.88 -12.07
C ILE A 134 13.85 12.31 -12.61
N LYS A 135 13.96 13.34 -11.76
CA LYS A 135 13.76 14.75 -12.14
C LYS A 135 14.97 15.36 -12.85
N ASP A 136 16.16 15.10 -12.33
CA ASP A 136 17.40 15.74 -12.76
C ASP A 136 18.14 14.90 -13.82
N GLY A 137 17.68 13.67 -14.04
CA GLY A 137 18.29 12.69 -14.93
C GLY A 137 19.14 11.65 -14.18
N PHE A 138 19.28 10.48 -14.81
CA PHE A 138 20.03 9.37 -14.23
C PHE A 138 21.52 9.72 -14.10
N SER A 139 22.06 9.45 -12.91
CA SER A 139 23.48 9.54 -12.62
C SER A 139 23.92 8.23 -11.97
N GLN A 140 24.97 7.62 -12.52
CA GLN A 140 25.54 6.39 -11.98
C GLN A 140 25.98 6.55 -10.52
N GLU A 141 26.54 7.71 -10.16
CA GLU A 141 26.96 8.02 -8.78
C GLU A 141 25.76 8.02 -7.82
N LYS A 142 24.68 8.74 -8.17
CA LYS A 142 23.47 8.80 -7.34
C LYS A 142 22.75 7.45 -7.24
N TRP A 143 22.82 6.65 -8.32
CA TRP A 143 22.31 5.29 -8.33
C TRP A 143 23.10 4.39 -7.37
N GLU A 144 24.42 4.46 -7.40
CA GLU A 144 25.28 3.74 -6.46
C GLU A 144 25.04 4.19 -5.01
N ASP A 145 24.90 5.49 -4.75
CA ASP A 145 24.56 6.02 -3.43
C ASP A 145 23.19 5.50 -2.94
N LEU A 146 22.20 5.41 -3.82
CA LEU A 146 20.89 4.85 -3.49
C LEU A 146 21.00 3.38 -3.07
N LEU A 147 21.73 2.57 -3.85
CA LEU A 147 21.93 1.16 -3.54
C LEU A 147 22.75 0.97 -2.24
N ILE A 148 23.76 1.79 -2.01
CA ILE A 148 24.58 1.77 -0.79
C ILE A 148 23.70 2.12 0.43
N SER A 149 22.87 3.15 0.34
CA SER A 149 21.93 3.51 1.41
C SER A 149 20.93 2.38 1.69
N LYS A 150 20.37 1.79 0.63
CA LYS A 150 19.46 0.64 0.75
C LYS A 150 20.11 -0.55 1.42
N ARG A 151 21.35 -0.89 1.05
CA ARG A 151 22.13 -1.94 1.70
C ARG A 151 22.44 -1.61 3.16
N HIS A 152 22.77 -0.36 3.46
CA HIS A 152 23.00 0.08 4.83
C HIS A 152 21.75 -0.11 5.71
N ARG A 153 20.59 0.33 5.24
CA ARG A 153 19.32 0.15 5.96
C ARG A 153 18.90 -1.31 6.08
N LEU A 154 19.12 -2.13 5.06
CA LEU A 154 18.90 -3.57 5.16
C LEU A 154 19.72 -4.21 6.29
N GLU A 155 20.96 -3.78 6.51
CA GLU A 155 21.82 -4.33 7.57
C GLU A 155 21.50 -3.77 8.96
N LYS A 156 21.13 -2.48 9.06
CA LYS A 156 20.87 -1.81 10.34
C LYS A 156 19.42 -1.94 10.83
N HIS A 157 18.48 -2.09 9.90
CA HIS A 157 17.04 -2.07 10.13
C HIS A 157 16.35 -3.21 9.34
N GLU A 158 16.91 -4.42 9.42
CA GLU A 158 16.55 -5.57 8.57
C GLU A 158 15.04 -5.85 8.51
N TYR A 159 14.36 -5.85 9.66
CA TYR A 159 12.92 -6.11 9.73
C TYR A 159 12.12 -5.05 8.97
N SER A 160 12.37 -3.76 9.26
CA SER A 160 11.72 -2.65 8.58
C SER A 160 12.00 -2.65 7.08
N TYR A 161 13.25 -2.85 6.67
CA TYR A 161 13.61 -2.86 5.26
C TYR A 161 12.95 -4.03 4.50
N LYS A 162 12.89 -5.23 5.08
CA LYS A 162 12.23 -6.38 4.45
C LYS A 162 10.72 -6.15 4.30
N TYR A 163 10.08 -5.52 5.28
CA TYR A 163 8.69 -5.11 5.15
C TYR A 163 8.53 -4.09 4.02
N GLU A 164 9.38 -3.06 3.97
CA GLU A 164 9.34 -2.05 2.92
C GLU A 164 9.48 -2.65 1.53
N ALA A 165 10.45 -3.55 1.36
CA ALA A 165 10.66 -4.27 0.12
C ALA A 165 9.44 -5.10 -0.30
N GLY A 166 8.74 -5.67 0.67
CA GLY A 166 7.50 -6.39 0.43
C GLY A 166 6.38 -5.51 -0.10
N ILE A 167 6.19 -4.32 0.49
CA ILE A 167 5.17 -3.38 0.02
C ILE A 167 5.56 -2.76 -1.32
N GLU A 168 6.84 -2.46 -1.55
CA GLU A 168 7.34 -2.03 -2.86
C GLU A 168 7.04 -3.10 -3.93
N GLU A 169 7.22 -4.39 -3.63
CA GLU A 169 6.89 -5.52 -4.50
C GLU A 169 5.38 -5.65 -4.76
N THR A 170 4.53 -5.54 -3.75
CA THR A 170 3.09 -5.78 -3.91
C THR A 170 2.37 -4.53 -4.43
N GLU A 171 2.44 -3.44 -3.68
CA GLU A 171 1.69 -2.21 -3.90
C GLU A 171 2.44 -1.26 -4.85
N GLY A 172 3.77 -1.23 -4.76
CA GLY A 172 4.60 -0.43 -5.67
C GLY A 172 4.49 -0.89 -7.13
N THR A 173 4.49 -2.21 -7.38
CA THR A 173 4.29 -2.75 -8.74
C THR A 173 2.87 -2.51 -9.26
N ALA A 174 1.84 -2.66 -8.42
CA ALA A 174 0.46 -2.35 -8.78
C ALA A 174 0.27 -0.86 -9.08
N ASN A 175 0.87 0.03 -8.28
CA ASN A 175 0.84 1.47 -8.49
C ASN A 175 1.66 1.91 -9.73
N TYR A 176 2.75 1.20 -10.08
CA TYR A 176 3.44 1.38 -11.36
C TYR A 176 2.53 1.01 -12.54
N VAL A 177 1.86 -0.13 -12.49
CA VAL A 177 0.92 -0.58 -13.51
C VAL A 177 -0.28 0.37 -13.66
N GLU A 178 -0.80 0.89 -12.55
CA GLU A 178 -1.80 1.96 -12.54
C GLU A 178 -1.28 3.21 -13.26
N LEU A 179 -0.07 3.66 -12.93
CA LEU A 179 0.53 4.83 -13.54
C LEU A 179 0.72 4.65 -15.06
N LYS A 180 1.20 3.48 -15.49
CA LYS A 180 1.43 3.17 -16.91
C LYS A 180 0.14 2.96 -17.70
N SER A 181 -0.89 2.39 -17.10
CA SER A 181 -2.22 2.29 -17.73
C SER A 181 -2.84 3.67 -17.88
N LEU A 182 -2.74 4.53 -16.86
CA LEU A 182 -3.19 5.92 -16.94
C LEU A 182 -2.45 6.70 -18.03
N GLN A 183 -1.16 6.41 -18.29
CA GLN A 183 -0.42 7.01 -19.40
C GLN A 183 -1.06 6.69 -20.76
N GLN A 184 -1.54 5.46 -20.96
CA GLN A 184 -2.19 5.04 -22.20
C GLN A 184 -3.61 5.62 -22.34
N ILE A 185 -4.33 5.77 -21.22
CA ILE A 185 -5.71 6.28 -21.19
C ILE A 185 -5.75 7.80 -21.28
N ASN A 186 -4.96 8.49 -20.46
CA ASN A 186 -4.99 9.95 -20.31
C ASN A 186 -3.61 10.50 -19.89
N GLU A 187 -2.84 10.97 -20.88
CA GLU A 187 -1.48 11.43 -20.64
C GLU A 187 -1.39 12.66 -19.71
N LYS A 188 -2.40 13.53 -19.69
CA LYS A 188 -2.43 14.69 -18.78
C LYS A 188 -2.52 14.22 -17.33
N MET A 189 -3.46 13.34 -17.03
CA MET A 189 -3.66 12.81 -15.68
C MET A 189 -2.47 11.94 -15.23
N TYR A 190 -1.84 11.22 -16.15
CA TYR A 190 -0.57 10.54 -15.88
C TYR A 190 0.52 11.50 -15.40
N LYS A 191 0.72 12.63 -16.10
CA LYS A 191 1.72 13.64 -15.72
C LYS A 191 1.41 14.25 -14.35
N GLU A 192 0.13 14.54 -14.09
CA GLU A 192 -0.33 15.05 -12.79
C GLU A 192 -0.09 14.03 -11.65
N LYS A 193 -0.40 12.75 -11.89
CA LYS A 193 -0.15 11.67 -10.92
C LYS A 193 1.35 11.51 -10.65
N LEU A 194 2.17 11.41 -11.69
CA LEU A 194 3.63 11.27 -11.57
C LEU A 194 4.24 12.44 -10.78
N GLU A 195 3.85 13.67 -11.09
CA GLU A 195 4.32 14.87 -10.39
C GLU A 195 3.90 14.87 -8.90
N LYS A 196 2.70 14.38 -8.61
CA LYS A 196 2.22 14.23 -7.22
C LYS A 196 3.05 13.20 -6.46
N MET A 197 3.33 12.04 -7.05
CA MET A 197 4.16 10.98 -6.44
C MET A 197 5.56 11.52 -6.12
N ILE A 198 6.19 12.19 -7.09
CA ILE A 198 7.51 12.81 -6.95
C ILE A 198 7.51 13.82 -5.78
N LYS A 199 6.55 14.74 -5.76
CA LYS A 199 6.45 15.76 -4.70
C LYS A 199 6.14 15.18 -3.33
N SER A 200 5.45 14.04 -3.27
CA SER A 200 5.10 13.36 -2.02
C SER A 200 6.35 12.82 -1.33
N LEU A 201 7.23 12.13 -2.08
CA LEU A 201 8.40 11.47 -1.52
C LEU A 201 9.48 12.43 -0.97
N GLU A 202 9.51 13.69 -1.43
CA GLU A 202 10.45 14.70 -0.93
C GLU A 202 10.10 15.16 0.51
N LYS A 203 8.90 14.83 1.00
CA LYS A 203 8.32 15.31 2.25
C LYS A 203 8.40 14.29 3.39
N VAL A 204 8.58 14.77 4.61
CA VAL A 204 8.64 13.92 5.83
C VAL A 204 7.30 13.21 6.09
N GLU A 205 6.20 13.80 5.65
CA GLU A 205 4.85 13.26 5.76
C GLU A 205 4.66 11.96 4.96
N SER A 206 5.54 11.65 4.00
CA SER A 206 5.52 10.36 3.30
C SER A 206 6.07 9.19 4.14
N LEU A 207 6.70 9.48 5.28
CA LEU A 207 7.38 8.48 6.11
C LEU A 207 6.47 7.84 7.16
N ILE A 208 5.34 8.48 7.50
CA ILE A 208 4.40 7.99 8.52
C ILE A 208 2.93 8.19 8.06
N PRO A 209 2.14 7.11 7.91
CA PRO A 209 2.57 5.71 7.98
C PRO A 209 3.44 5.35 6.77
N ILE A 210 4.52 4.60 7.01
CA ILE A 210 5.50 4.28 5.96
C ILE A 210 4.85 3.59 4.75
N ARG A 211 3.83 2.75 5.01
CA ARG A 211 3.12 1.97 4.01
C ARG A 211 2.73 2.81 2.78
N ILE A 212 2.13 3.97 3.00
CA ILE A 212 1.58 4.80 1.92
C ILE A 212 2.70 5.34 1.02
N GLY A 213 3.81 5.79 1.61
CA GLY A 213 4.98 6.26 0.84
C GLY A 213 5.66 5.16 0.02
N LEU A 214 5.49 3.89 0.40
CA LEU A 214 6.07 2.75 -0.32
C LEU A 214 5.38 2.46 -1.65
N TYR A 215 4.12 2.84 -1.80
CA TYR A 215 3.39 2.69 -3.06
C TYR A 215 4.04 3.57 -4.12
N ASP A 216 4.36 4.82 -3.74
CA ASP A 216 4.99 5.79 -4.64
C ASP A 216 6.47 5.48 -4.86
N SER A 217 7.23 5.18 -3.80
CA SER A 217 8.67 4.87 -3.94
C SER A 217 8.93 3.57 -4.68
N GLY A 218 8.13 2.52 -4.46
CA GLY A 218 8.20 1.29 -5.23
C GLY A 218 7.88 1.51 -6.72
N ALA A 219 6.79 2.22 -7.02
CA ALA A 219 6.41 2.51 -8.40
C ALA A 219 7.45 3.36 -9.15
N LEU A 220 8.02 4.37 -8.48
CA LEU A 220 9.05 5.23 -9.05
C LEU A 220 10.38 4.49 -9.24
N LEU A 221 10.75 3.59 -8.33
CA LEU A 221 11.93 2.75 -8.48
C LEU A 221 11.79 1.81 -9.67
N ILE A 222 10.64 1.14 -9.83
CA ILE A 222 10.35 0.28 -10.99
C ILE A 222 10.40 1.10 -12.28
N LYS A 223 9.81 2.30 -12.29
CA LYS A 223 9.89 3.20 -13.43
C LYS A 223 11.34 3.52 -13.80
N LEU A 224 12.18 3.85 -12.81
CA LEU A 224 13.60 4.10 -13.02
C LEU A 224 14.30 2.88 -13.64
N LEU A 225 14.05 1.68 -13.12
CA LEU A 225 14.63 0.44 -13.62
C LEU A 225 14.28 0.21 -15.10
N PHE A 226 13.00 0.35 -15.46
CA PHE A 226 12.56 0.24 -16.86
C PHE A 226 13.15 1.32 -17.77
N ASP A 227 13.13 2.59 -17.34
CA ASP A 227 13.64 3.71 -18.15
C ASP A 227 15.13 3.57 -18.46
N GLN A 228 15.90 2.96 -17.54
CA GLN A 228 17.34 2.76 -17.69
C GLN A 228 17.71 1.37 -18.25
N GLY A 229 16.72 0.50 -18.50
CA GLY A 229 16.97 -0.88 -18.94
C GLY A 229 17.77 -1.71 -17.91
N ILE A 230 17.63 -1.40 -16.62
CA ILE A 230 18.24 -2.18 -15.54
C ILE A 230 17.37 -3.42 -15.32
N ASP A 231 17.98 -4.60 -15.40
CA ASP A 231 17.28 -5.86 -15.21
C ASP A 231 16.92 -6.09 -13.73
N PHE A 232 15.73 -6.65 -13.51
CA PHE A 232 15.24 -6.99 -12.18
C PHE A 232 14.21 -8.11 -12.27
N ASN A 233 13.99 -8.80 -11.15
CA ASN A 233 13.04 -9.90 -11.06
C ASN A 233 11.59 -9.41 -11.18
N GLN A 234 10.88 -9.86 -12.22
CA GLN A 234 9.46 -9.54 -12.47
C GLN A 234 8.52 -10.74 -12.25
N ASP A 235 9.06 -11.90 -11.87
CA ASP A 235 8.34 -13.17 -11.85
C ASP A 235 7.70 -13.46 -10.47
N PHE A 236 7.76 -12.52 -9.52
CA PHE A 236 7.26 -12.68 -8.14
C PHE A 236 7.80 -13.95 -7.45
N SER A 237 9.08 -14.30 -7.70
CA SER A 237 9.68 -15.59 -7.34
C SER A 237 10.07 -15.74 -5.85
N GLY A 238 9.47 -14.93 -4.96
CA GLY A 238 9.60 -15.02 -3.50
C GLY A 238 10.65 -14.09 -2.88
N VAL A 239 11.54 -13.49 -3.69
CA VAL A 239 12.45 -12.41 -3.24
C VAL A 239 12.02 -11.10 -3.91
N PRO A 240 11.58 -10.09 -3.13
CA PRO A 240 11.25 -8.77 -3.64
C PRO A 240 12.33 -8.15 -4.54
N PHE A 241 11.92 -7.43 -5.58
CA PHE A 241 12.85 -6.83 -6.54
C PHE A 241 13.83 -5.87 -5.84
N SER A 242 13.37 -5.10 -4.84
CA SER A 242 14.22 -4.15 -4.13
C SER A 242 15.25 -4.78 -3.19
N LEU A 243 15.11 -6.08 -2.89
CA LEU A 243 16.18 -6.89 -2.30
C LEU A 243 17.09 -7.47 -3.40
N SER A 244 16.51 -7.93 -4.50
CA SER A 244 17.28 -8.54 -5.60
C SER A 244 18.31 -7.60 -6.22
N ILE A 245 18.00 -6.30 -6.35
CA ILE A 245 18.93 -5.28 -6.88
C ILE A 245 20.12 -4.98 -5.94
N LEU A 246 20.10 -5.50 -4.71
CA LEU A 246 21.18 -5.37 -3.73
C LEU A 246 22.06 -6.62 -3.67
N ASP A 247 21.76 -7.66 -4.46
CA ASP A 247 22.53 -8.90 -4.42
C ASP A 247 23.99 -8.66 -4.82
N GLY A 248 24.91 -9.28 -4.08
CA GLY A 248 26.35 -9.09 -4.24
C GLY A 248 26.91 -7.71 -3.83
N LEU A 249 26.07 -6.76 -3.39
CA LEU A 249 26.55 -5.44 -2.96
C LEU A 249 27.16 -5.51 -1.55
N ALA A 250 28.41 -5.07 -1.43
CA ALA A 250 29.10 -5.01 -0.15
C ALA A 250 28.47 -3.96 0.78
N PHE A 251 28.37 -4.30 2.07
CA PHE A 251 27.95 -3.33 3.09
C PHE A 251 28.94 -2.16 3.17
N LYS A 252 28.38 -0.95 3.22
CA LYS A 252 29.09 0.28 3.56
C LYS A 252 28.27 1.05 4.59
N GLU A 253 28.95 1.65 5.55
CA GLU A 253 28.30 2.50 6.53
C GLU A 253 27.94 3.85 5.90
N VAL A 254 26.72 4.33 6.13
CA VAL A 254 26.21 5.60 5.63
C VAL A 254 25.85 6.47 6.82
N SER A 255 26.29 7.72 6.81
CA SER A 255 25.84 8.73 7.76
C SER A 255 24.85 9.64 7.08
N TYR A 256 23.65 9.74 7.64
CA TYR A 256 22.63 10.65 7.13
C TYR A 256 22.81 12.04 7.76
N PRO A 257 22.53 13.13 7.01
CA PRO A 257 22.52 14.46 7.57
C PRO A 257 21.40 14.60 8.63
N GLU A 258 21.67 15.37 9.68
CA GLU A 258 20.63 15.77 10.63
C GLU A 258 19.54 16.57 9.92
N ASP A 259 18.28 16.20 10.14
CA ASP A 259 17.10 16.86 9.58
C ASP A 259 16.15 17.22 10.74
N LYS A 260 16.23 18.48 11.19
CA LYS A 260 15.44 18.96 12.34
C LYS A 260 13.93 18.93 12.09
N ASP A 261 13.52 18.99 10.83
CA ASP A 261 12.11 18.92 10.48
C ASP A 261 11.61 17.48 10.61
N LEU A 262 12.46 16.50 10.26
CA LEU A 262 12.18 15.08 10.51
C LEU A 262 12.07 14.78 12.02
N GLU A 263 13.02 15.26 12.84
CA GLU A 263 12.97 15.04 14.29
C GLU A 263 11.68 15.57 14.91
N LYS A 264 11.32 16.81 14.60
CA LYS A 264 10.06 17.42 15.06
C LYS A 264 8.83 16.67 14.54
N PHE A 265 8.87 16.17 13.30
CA PHE A 265 7.76 15.42 12.73
C PHE A 265 7.53 14.10 13.48
N ILE A 266 8.60 13.39 13.85
CA ILE A 266 8.51 12.15 14.64
C ILE A 266 8.00 12.45 16.05
N GLU A 267 8.52 13.49 16.71
CA GLU A 267 8.07 13.90 18.04
C GLU A 267 6.59 14.28 18.04
N GLY A 268 6.18 15.10 17.07
CA GLY A 268 4.78 15.51 16.88
C GLY A 268 3.87 14.32 16.63
N HIS A 269 4.31 13.34 15.83
CA HIS A 269 3.52 12.13 15.56
C HIS A 269 3.18 11.35 16.85
N TYR A 270 4.15 11.15 17.74
CA TYR A 270 3.91 10.45 19.00
C TYR A 270 3.11 11.29 20.00
N GLN A 271 3.30 12.62 20.03
CA GLN A 271 2.46 13.52 20.81
C GLN A 271 1.00 13.45 20.38
N ASP A 272 0.73 13.51 19.07
CA ASP A 272 -0.62 13.39 18.52
C ASP A 272 -1.26 12.03 18.88
N LEU A 273 -0.46 10.96 18.89
CA LEU A 273 -0.92 9.62 19.28
C LEU A 273 -1.23 9.51 20.78
N ASP A 274 -0.39 10.10 21.64
CA ASP A 274 -0.66 10.18 23.07
C ASP A 274 -1.96 10.94 23.34
N GLU A 275 -2.14 12.10 22.71
CA GLU A 275 -3.37 12.89 22.84
C GLU A 275 -4.60 12.13 22.33
N LEU A 276 -4.47 11.41 21.20
CA LEU A 276 -5.54 10.58 20.64
C LEU A 276 -5.94 9.45 21.60
N ILE A 277 -4.97 8.71 22.11
CA ILE A 277 -5.18 7.60 23.05
C ILE A 277 -5.81 8.12 24.33
N ASP A 278 -5.26 9.17 24.92
CA ASP A 278 -5.76 9.74 26.17
C ASP A 278 -7.15 10.38 25.99
N ARG A 279 -7.48 10.91 24.81
CA ARG A 279 -8.83 11.42 24.49
C ARG A 279 -9.85 10.28 24.46
N ILE A 280 -9.58 9.23 23.69
CA ILE A 280 -10.54 8.15 23.44
C ILE A 280 -10.67 7.23 24.66
N SER A 281 -9.55 6.84 25.28
CA SER A 281 -9.52 5.91 26.42
C SER A 281 -10.08 6.48 27.74
N LYS A 282 -10.38 7.79 27.79
CA LYS A 282 -11.15 8.41 28.89
C LYS A 282 -12.60 7.94 28.92
N ASN A 283 -13.15 7.56 27.76
CA ASN A 283 -14.49 7.00 27.68
C ASN A 283 -14.45 5.52 28.12
N PRO A 284 -15.54 4.99 28.70
CA PRO A 284 -15.62 3.56 28.96
C PRO A 284 -15.51 2.79 27.63
N PRO A 285 -14.80 1.65 27.60
CA PRO A 285 -14.73 0.83 26.41
C PRO A 285 -16.13 0.38 25.99
N THR A 286 -16.36 0.39 24.68
CA THR A 286 -17.61 -0.09 24.08
C THR A 286 -17.74 -1.60 24.24
N ILE A 287 -16.61 -2.32 24.18
CA ILE A 287 -16.52 -3.78 24.29
C ILE A 287 -15.28 -4.14 25.11
N GLU A 288 -15.43 -5.07 26.05
CA GLU A 288 -14.33 -5.65 26.84
C GLU A 288 -14.36 -7.18 26.72
N GLY A 289 -13.18 -7.80 26.70
CA GLY A 289 -13.07 -9.26 26.63
C GLY A 289 -11.66 -9.74 26.31
N SER A 290 -11.56 -10.84 25.58
CA SER A 290 -10.28 -11.34 25.07
C SER A 290 -10.51 -11.93 23.68
N PHE A 291 -10.35 -11.11 22.66
CA PHE A 291 -10.73 -11.42 21.30
C PHE A 291 -9.51 -11.65 20.41
N GLU A 292 -9.66 -12.53 19.43
CA GLU A 292 -8.65 -12.69 18.38
C GLU A 292 -8.90 -11.65 17.29
N LEU A 293 -7.85 -10.93 16.88
CA LEU A 293 -7.95 -9.95 15.81
C LEU A 293 -8.12 -10.67 14.47
N LEU A 294 -9.19 -10.36 13.76
CA LEU A 294 -9.47 -10.91 12.43
C LEU A 294 -9.01 -9.94 11.33
N GLY A 295 -9.20 -8.64 11.53
CA GLY A 295 -8.79 -7.64 10.54
C GLY A 295 -9.02 -6.21 11.01
N PHE A 296 -8.34 -5.28 10.36
CA PHE A 296 -8.45 -3.83 10.58
C PHE A 296 -7.97 -3.12 9.32
N ASN A 297 -8.23 -1.81 9.21
CA ASN A 297 -7.70 -1.04 8.10
C ASN A 297 -6.20 -0.74 8.30
N ALA A 298 -5.34 -1.57 7.72
CA ALA A 298 -3.88 -1.41 7.80
C ALA A 298 -3.35 -0.18 7.05
N TYR A 299 -4.14 0.40 6.13
CA TYR A 299 -3.71 1.53 5.31
C TYR A 299 -3.23 2.75 6.14
N ASN A 300 -3.92 3.03 7.25
CA ASN A 300 -3.61 4.18 8.12
C ASN A 300 -3.57 3.83 9.61
N ALA A 301 -3.49 2.54 9.95
CA ALA A 301 -3.46 2.11 11.33
C ALA A 301 -2.19 2.62 12.03
N LYS A 302 -2.32 2.90 13.33
CA LYS A 302 -1.24 3.43 14.17
C LYS A 302 -1.18 2.62 15.45
N TYR A 303 0.03 2.37 15.95
CA TYR A 303 0.25 1.63 17.20
C TYR A 303 1.08 2.46 18.18
N HIS A 304 0.59 2.59 19.42
CA HIS A 304 1.32 3.25 20.50
C HIS A 304 0.78 2.82 21.87
N ARG A 305 1.65 2.67 22.88
CA ARG A 305 1.29 2.28 24.26
C ARG A 305 0.36 1.05 24.37
N ALA A 306 0.59 0.04 23.53
CA ALA A 306 -0.24 -1.17 23.39
C ALA A 306 -1.65 -0.94 22.79
N TYR A 307 -1.96 0.28 22.33
CA TYR A 307 -3.18 0.57 21.60
C TYR A 307 -2.92 0.59 20.09
N VAL A 308 -3.91 0.12 19.33
CA VAL A 308 -4.00 0.31 17.88
C VAL A 308 -5.18 1.21 17.58
N TYR A 309 -4.95 2.27 16.81
CA TYR A 309 -5.99 3.07 16.21
C TYR A 309 -6.17 2.66 14.74
N THR A 310 -7.42 2.45 14.32
CA THR A 310 -7.76 2.11 12.95
C THR A 310 -9.06 2.83 12.54
N THR A 311 -9.19 3.13 11.25
CA THR A 311 -10.39 3.78 10.71
C THR A 311 -11.21 2.83 9.85
N TYR A 312 -12.45 3.19 9.55
CA TYR A 312 -13.42 2.46 8.72
C TYR A 312 -13.94 1.14 9.28
N PHE A 313 -13.07 0.26 9.80
CA PHE A 313 -13.53 -1.00 10.39
C PHE A 313 -12.54 -1.65 11.37
N LEU A 314 -13.10 -2.48 12.24
CA LEU A 314 -12.40 -3.46 13.06
C LEU A 314 -13.15 -4.79 13.00
N ALA A 315 -12.43 -5.89 12.79
CA ALA A 315 -12.97 -7.24 12.79
C ALA A 315 -12.24 -8.13 13.81
N TYR A 316 -12.99 -8.92 14.56
CA TYR A 316 -12.46 -9.82 15.59
C TYR A 316 -13.33 -11.07 15.76
N ILE A 317 -12.78 -12.11 16.36
CA ILE A 317 -13.49 -13.35 16.67
C ILE A 317 -13.92 -13.34 18.14
N ASP A 318 -15.21 -13.57 18.37
CA ASP A 318 -15.81 -13.75 19.69
C ASP A 318 -16.64 -15.03 19.74
N GLY A 319 -16.28 -15.96 20.63
CA GLY A 319 -16.98 -17.25 20.75
C GLY A 319 -16.98 -18.13 19.49
N GLY A 320 -16.05 -17.89 18.55
CA GLY A 320 -16.00 -18.58 17.25
C GLY A 320 -16.86 -17.93 16.16
N GLU A 321 -17.46 -16.77 16.42
CA GLU A 321 -18.17 -15.97 15.42
C GLU A 321 -17.35 -14.74 15.02
N ASP A 322 -17.28 -14.47 13.72
CA ASP A 322 -16.67 -13.26 13.18
C ASP A 322 -17.57 -12.06 13.48
N LYS A 323 -16.99 -11.03 14.10
CA LYS A 323 -17.64 -9.75 14.40
C LYS A 323 -17.01 -8.66 13.54
N PHE A 324 -17.85 -7.90 12.85
CA PHE A 324 -17.44 -6.75 12.04
C PHE A 324 -18.04 -5.46 12.60
N LEU A 325 -17.18 -4.52 12.96
CA LEU A 325 -17.56 -3.18 13.40
C LEU A 325 -17.15 -2.17 12.34
N TYR A 326 -18.10 -1.31 11.93
CA TYR A 326 -17.84 -0.20 11.00
C TYR A 326 -17.71 1.12 11.75
N GLY A 327 -16.71 1.91 11.38
CA GLY A 327 -16.34 3.18 12.01
C GLY A 327 -14.87 3.20 12.44
N ASP A 328 -14.54 4.18 13.27
CA ASP A 328 -13.18 4.41 13.75
C ASP A 328 -13.04 3.92 15.20
N PHE A 329 -11.97 3.20 15.46
CA PHE A 329 -11.78 2.48 16.72
C PHE A 329 -10.36 2.61 17.24
N LEU A 330 -10.27 2.75 18.55
CA LEU A 330 -9.06 2.48 19.32
C LEU A 330 -9.25 1.13 20.02
N PHE A 331 -8.29 0.23 19.95
CA PHE A 331 -8.34 -1.03 20.69
C PHE A 331 -7.03 -1.32 21.39
N GLU A 332 -7.11 -1.88 22.60
CA GLU A 332 -5.97 -2.25 23.42
C GLU A 332 -5.60 -3.71 23.18
N LEU A 333 -4.30 -3.97 23.06
CA LEU A 333 -3.74 -5.30 22.90
C LEU A 333 -3.05 -5.76 24.18
N ASP A 334 -3.30 -7.01 24.55
CA ASP A 334 -2.56 -7.74 25.57
C ASP A 334 -2.20 -9.13 25.03
N GLU A 335 -0.92 -9.49 25.06
CA GLU A 335 -0.38 -10.73 24.50
C GLU A 335 -0.88 -11.05 23.07
N GLY A 336 -1.07 -10.02 22.24
CA GLY A 336 -1.56 -10.16 20.86
C GLY A 336 -3.08 -10.34 20.71
N ARG A 337 -3.84 -10.26 21.80
CA ARG A 337 -5.30 -10.33 21.82
C ARG A 337 -5.90 -8.96 22.11
N ILE A 338 -7.08 -8.69 21.57
CA ILE A 338 -7.83 -7.47 21.87
C ILE A 338 -8.49 -7.63 23.23
N VAL A 339 -8.21 -6.70 24.16
CA VAL A 339 -8.80 -6.72 25.51
C VAL A 339 -9.86 -5.65 25.73
N ARG A 340 -9.74 -4.51 25.04
CA ARG A 340 -10.70 -3.40 25.09
C ARG A 340 -10.87 -2.78 23.70
N ILE A 341 -12.09 -2.43 23.35
CA ILE A 341 -12.42 -1.69 22.12
C ILE A 341 -13.17 -0.42 22.51
N TYR A 342 -12.69 0.71 21.97
CA TYR A 342 -13.27 2.03 22.15
C TYR A 342 -13.67 2.56 20.78
N ARG A 343 -14.87 3.13 20.68
CA ARG A 343 -15.31 3.85 19.49
C ARG A 343 -14.82 5.29 19.56
N ASP A 344 -14.26 5.79 18.45
CA ASP A 344 -14.04 7.23 18.26
C ASP A 344 -15.33 7.84 17.67
N GLU A 345 -15.92 8.79 18.39
CA GLU A 345 -17.19 9.46 18.04
C GLU A 345 -16.99 10.84 17.42
#